data_AF-R7V2J3-F1
#
_entry.id   AF-R7V2J3-F1
#
_cell.length_a   1.000
_cell.length_b   1.000
_cell.length_c   1.000
_cell.angle_alpha   90.00
_cell.angle_beta   90.00
_cell.angle_gamma   90.00
#
_symmetry.space_group_name_H-M   'P 1'
#
loop_
_entity.id
_entity.type
_entity.pdbx_description
1 polymer ?
#
loop_
_entity_poly.entity_id
_entity_poly.type
_entity_poly.pdbx_seq_one_letter_code
_entity_poly.pdbx_strand_id
1 'polypeptide(L)'
;RGTTIKGVYYAKLIEKIHAATKEKRRGLFAWGQLLQPDNSPSHNNHIAVASGWKCGFEILSHPPHSPDLTKCDYKQCGNLKKKTKKKQ
;
A
#
# COMPACT_ATOMS: atom_id res chain seq x y z
N ARG A 1 21.66 5.04 -8.87
CA ARG A 1 20.58 5.22 -9.88
C ARG A 1 19.29 4.72 -9.24
N GLY A 2 18.23 5.52 -9.20
CA GLY A 2 16.97 5.13 -8.58
C GLY A 2 16.16 4.20 -9.47
N THR A 3 15.57 3.14 -8.91
CA THR A 3 14.67 2.24 -9.62
C THR A 3 13.24 2.74 -9.45
N THR A 4 12.60 3.15 -10.54
CA THR A 4 11.18 3.58 -10.50
C THR A 4 10.27 2.39 -10.32
N ILE A 5 9.40 2.44 -9.31
CA ILE A 5 8.39 1.41 -9.09
C ILE A 5 7.36 1.48 -10.23
N LYS A 6 7.29 0.42 -11.04
CA LYS A 6 6.28 0.24 -12.09
C LYS A 6 5.07 -0.51 -11.53
N GLY A 7 3.90 -0.39 -12.17
CA GLY A 7 2.69 -1.11 -11.76
C GLY A 7 2.86 -2.64 -11.67
N VAL A 8 3.66 -3.24 -12.57
CA VAL A 8 3.98 -4.68 -12.53
C VAL A 8 4.75 -5.06 -11.26
N TYR A 9 5.68 -4.21 -10.82
CA TYR A 9 6.41 -4.45 -9.57
C TYR A 9 5.47 -4.36 -8.37
N TYR A 10 4.57 -3.37 -8.39
CA TYR A 10 3.59 -3.20 -7.32
C TYR A 10 2.60 -4.36 -7.25
N ALA A 11 2.14 -4.91 -8.37
CA ALA A 11 1.32 -6.13 -8.41
C ALA A 11 1.99 -7.32 -7.69
N LYS A 12 3.29 -7.56 -7.96
CA LYS A 12 4.06 -8.61 -7.24
C LYS A 12 4.16 -8.34 -5.74
N LEU A 13 4.14 -7.08 -5.32
CA LEU A 13 4.17 -6.72 -3.90
C LEU A 13 2.83 -7.04 -3.22
N ILE A 14 1.70 -6.79 -3.91
CA ILE A 14 0.36 -7.14 -3.42
C ILE A 14 0.26 -8.65 -3.16
N GLU A 15 0.75 -9.48 -4.08
CA GLU A 15 0.76 -10.94 -3.93
C GLU A 15 1.58 -11.39 -2.71
N LYS A 16 2.74 -10.76 -2.49
CA LYS A 16 3.56 -11.02 -1.28
C LYS A 16 2.85 -10.62 0.00
N ILE A 17 2.17 -9.48 -0.01
CA ILE A 17 1.38 -9.01 1.15
C ILE A 17 0.23 -9.97 1.43
N HIS A 18 -0.45 -10.45 0.39
CA HIS A 18 -1.51 -11.45 0.51
C HIS A 18 -0.99 -12.75 1.16
N ALA A 19 0.13 -13.29 0.67
CA ALA A 19 0.75 -14.49 1.24
C ALA A 19 1.16 -14.30 2.71
N ALA A 20 1.84 -13.20 3.02
CA ALA A 20 2.27 -12.88 4.38
C ALA A 20 1.07 -12.64 5.32
N THR A 21 -0.02 -12.08 4.82
CA THR A 21 -1.24 -11.86 5.60
C THR A 21 -1.96 -13.18 5.85
N LYS A 22 -2.04 -14.08 4.87
CA LYS A 22 -2.54 -15.44 5.09
C LYS A 22 -1.74 -16.19 6.14
N GLU A 23 -0.42 -16.05 6.13
CA GLU A 23 0.46 -16.70 7.12
C GLU A 23 0.30 -16.09 8.52
N LYS A 24 0.41 -14.77 8.64
CA LYS A 24 0.47 -14.07 9.93
C LYS A 24 -0.90 -13.76 10.53
N ARG A 25 -1.96 -13.78 9.73
CA ARG A 25 -3.33 -13.38 10.09
C ARG A 25 -4.38 -14.27 9.44
N ARG A 26 -4.31 -15.58 9.75
CA ARG A 26 -5.11 -16.67 9.14
C ARG A 26 -6.65 -16.48 9.11
N GLY A 27 -7.23 -15.55 9.88
CA GLY A 27 -8.68 -15.27 9.88
C GLY A 27 -9.12 -13.96 9.21
N LEU A 28 -8.18 -13.13 8.74
CA LEU A 28 -8.49 -11.74 8.37
C LEU A 28 -9.26 -11.61 7.04
N PHE A 29 -9.07 -12.55 6.11
CA PHE A 29 -9.68 -12.47 4.77
C PHE A 29 -11.15 -12.86 4.71
N ALA A 30 -11.70 -13.47 5.78
CA ALA A 30 -13.11 -13.81 5.82
C ALA A 30 -14.04 -12.58 5.85
N TRP A 31 -13.49 -11.40 6.16
CA TRP A 31 -14.24 -10.17 6.42
C TRP A 31 -14.11 -9.11 5.31
N GLY A 32 -13.45 -9.44 4.19
CA GLY A 32 -13.16 -8.47 3.13
C GLY A 32 -12.01 -7.55 3.52
N GLN A 33 -10.84 -7.76 2.92
CA GLN A 33 -9.66 -6.99 3.28
C GLN A 33 -9.58 -5.70 2.46
N LEU A 34 -9.68 -4.55 3.13
CA LEU A 34 -9.48 -3.26 2.46
C LEU A 34 -7.99 -2.96 2.30
N LEU A 35 -7.63 -2.47 1.10
CA LEU A 35 -6.33 -1.92 0.78
C LEU A 35 -6.49 -0.43 0.45
N GLN A 36 -5.78 0.43 1.19
CA GLN A 36 -5.76 1.87 0.95
C GLN A 36 -4.39 2.27 0.36
N PRO A 37 -4.24 2.27 -0.98
CA PRO A 37 -3.06 2.84 -1.64
C PRO A 37 -3.13 4.37 -1.68
N ASP A 38 -1.99 5.02 -1.95
CA ASP A 38 -1.96 6.43 -2.33
C ASP A 38 -2.33 6.60 -3.82
N ASN A 39 -2.54 7.84 -4.27
CA ASN A 39 -2.93 8.13 -5.66
C ASN A 39 -1.76 8.05 -6.67
N SER A 40 -0.72 7.26 -6.38
CA SER A 40 0.45 7.18 -7.25
C SER A 40 0.15 6.37 -8.52
N PRO A 41 0.71 6.74 -9.70
CA PRO A 41 0.43 6.06 -10.97
C PRO A 41 0.71 4.56 -10.98
N SER A 42 1.64 4.07 -10.15
CA SER A 42 1.91 2.63 -10.03
C SER A 42 0.79 1.87 -9.33
N HIS A 43 0.05 2.53 -8.44
CA HIS A 43 -1.05 1.95 -7.66
C HIS A 43 -2.34 1.93 -8.48
N ASN A 44 -2.57 2.97 -9.27
CA ASN A 44 -3.69 3.07 -10.20
C ASN A 44 -3.47 2.30 -11.52
N ASN A 45 -2.35 1.59 -11.65
CA ASN A 45 -2.09 0.78 -12.83
C ASN A 45 -3.08 -0.40 -12.87
N HIS A 46 -3.71 -0.63 -14.02
CA HIS A 46 -4.68 -1.72 -14.23
C HIS A 46 -4.14 -3.10 -13.79
N ILE A 47 -2.83 -3.38 -13.99
CA ILE A 47 -2.21 -4.65 -13.57
C ILE A 47 -2.19 -4.78 -12.04
N ALA A 48 -1.87 -3.70 -11.34
CA ALA A 48 -1.85 -3.67 -9.88
C ALA A 48 -3.25 -3.79 -9.30
N VAL A 49 -4.21 -3.03 -9.84
CA VAL A 49 -5.61 -3.08 -9.43
C VAL A 49 -6.18 -4.48 -9.62
N ALA A 50 -5.94 -5.11 -10.78
CA ALA A 50 -6.38 -6.47 -11.05
C ALA A 50 -5.73 -7.50 -10.10
N SER A 51 -4.46 -7.33 -9.74
CA SER A 51 -3.79 -8.18 -8.76
C SER A 51 -4.40 -8.04 -7.36
N GLY A 52 -4.76 -6.81 -6.95
CA GLY A 52 -5.50 -6.54 -5.72
C GLY A 52 -6.81 -7.31 -5.64
N TRP A 53 -7.65 -7.18 -6.67
CA TRP A 53 -8.93 -7.90 -6.73
C TRP A 53 -8.75 -9.42 -6.73
N LYS A 54 -7.78 -9.95 -7.48
CA LYS A 54 -7.46 -11.39 -7.48
C LYS A 54 -7.02 -11.90 -6.10
N CYS A 55 -6.37 -11.06 -5.31
CA CYS A 55 -5.95 -11.39 -3.96
C CYS A 55 -7.06 -11.20 -2.91
N GLY A 56 -8.27 -10.82 -3.31
CA GLY A 56 -9.40 -10.59 -2.39
C GLY A 56 -9.32 -9.27 -1.64
N PHE A 57 -8.55 -8.31 -2.15
CA PHE A 57 -8.54 -6.96 -1.62
C PHE A 57 -9.59 -6.09 -2.28
N GLU A 58 -10.31 -5.34 -1.47
CA GLU A 58 -11.11 -4.21 -1.93
C GLU A 58 -10.24 -2.95 -1.89
N ILE A 59 -10.06 -2.31 -3.04
CA ILE A 59 -9.19 -1.14 -3.19
C ILE A 59 -10.01 0.12 -2.91
N LEU A 60 -9.66 0.83 -1.86
CA LEU A 60 -10.32 2.09 -1.50
C LEU A 60 -9.83 3.21 -2.43
N SER A 61 -10.77 3.94 -3.04
CA SER A 61 -10.44 5.14 -3.81
C SER A 61 -9.96 6.25 -2.89
N HIS A 62 -8.92 6.97 -3.30
CA HIS A 62 -8.34 8.06 -2.51
C HIS A 62 -8.48 9.40 -3.23
N PRO A 63 -9.02 10.47 -2.58
CA PRO A 63 -9.02 11.80 -3.17
C PRO A 63 -7.60 12.29 -3.53
N PRO A 64 -7.45 13.06 -4.63
CA PRO A 64 -6.18 13.67 -4.98
C PRO A 64 -5.60 14.51 -3.83
N HIS A 65 -4.28 14.46 -3.67
CA HIS A 65 -3.51 15.33 -2.77
C HIS A 65 -3.93 15.33 -1.28
N SER A 66 -4.38 14.19 -0.75
CA SER A 66 -4.77 14.06 0.66
C SER A 66 -3.81 13.16 1.47
N PRO A 67 -2.56 13.58 1.73
CA PRO A 67 -1.58 12.77 2.47
C PRO A 67 -1.93 12.58 3.96
N ASP A 68 -2.77 13.45 4.51
CA ASP A 68 -3.31 13.39 5.87
C ASP A 68 -4.24 12.18 6.09
N LEU A 69 -4.92 11.73 5.03
CA LEU A 69 -5.85 10.60 5.05
C LEU A 69 -5.14 9.24 4.93
N THR A 70 -3.90 9.20 4.45
CA THR A 70 -3.11 7.97 4.37
C THR A 70 -2.41 7.72 5.71
N LYS A 71 -2.79 6.64 6.40
CA LYS A 71 -2.21 6.28 7.71
C LYS A 71 -0.67 6.18 7.68
N CYS A 72 -0.10 5.69 6.57
CA CYS A 72 1.34 5.55 6.38
C CYS A 72 2.06 6.90 6.38
N ASP A 73 1.55 7.89 5.65
CA ASP A 73 2.19 9.19 5.50
C ASP A 73 2.05 10.05 6.76
N TYR A 74 0.83 10.13 7.32
CA TYR A 74 0.57 10.94 8.50
C TYR A 74 1.27 10.39 9.76
N LYS A 75 1.10 9.10 10.07
CA LYS A 75 1.62 8.54 11.34
C LYS A 75 3.01 7.96 11.20
N GLN A 76 3.21 7.05 10.26
CA GLN A 76 4.42 6.21 10.24
C GLN A 76 5.63 6.96 9.69
N CYS A 77 5.47 7.64 8.56
CA CYS A 77 6.51 8.48 7.96
C CYS A 77 6.78 9.72 8.82
N GLY A 78 5.73 10.35 9.37
CA GLY A 78 5.87 11.48 10.30
C GLY A 78 6.72 11.16 11.53
N ASN A 79 6.49 10.01 12.16
CA ASN A 79 7.29 9.55 13.29
C ASN A 79 8.74 9.22 12.90
N LEU A 80 8.94 8.61 11.73
CA LEU A 80 10.29 8.31 11.23
C LEU A 80 11.09 9.60 11.00
N LYS A 81 10.51 10.60 10.33
CA LYS A 81 11.16 11.91 10.10
C LYS A 81 11.56 12.59 11.40
N LYS A 82 10.74 12.52 12.45
CA LYS A 82 11.09 13.07 13.78
C LYS A 82 12.33 12.39 14.38
N LYS A 83 12.47 11.07 14.20
CA LYS A 83 13.59 10.28 14.72
C LYS A 83 14.87 10.42 13.88
N THR A 84 14.73 10.73 12.58
CA THR A 84 15.88 10.89 11.66
C THR A 84 16.27 12.34 11.42
N LYS A 85 15.52 13.32 11.97
CA LYS A 85 16.00 14.70 12.11
C LYS A 85 17.30 14.65 12.92
N LYS A 86 18.44 14.77 12.24
CA LYS A 86 19.72 15.06 12.88
C LYS A 86 19.50 16.27 13.80
N LYS A 87 19.93 16.16 15.06
CA LYS A 87 20.19 17.35 15.89
C LYS A 87 21.15 18.21 15.07
N GLN A 88 20.65 19.34 14.57
CA GLN A 88 21.52 20.47 14.25
C GLN A 88 21.97 21.08 15.58
#